data_AF-A0A6I6UBW8-F1
#
_entry.id   AF-A0A6I6UBW8-F1
#
_cell.length_a   1.000
_cell.length_b   1.000
_cell.length_c   1.000
_cell.angle_alpha   90.00
_cell.angle_beta   90.00
_cell.angle_gamma   90.00
#
_symmetry.space_group_name_H-M   'P 1'
#
loop_
_entity.id
_entity.type
_entity.pdbx_description
1 polymer ?
#
loop_
_entity_poly.entity_id
_entity_poly.type
_entity_poly.pdbx_seq_one_letter_code
_entity_poly.pdbx_strand_id
1 'polypeptide(L)'
;MKENRLYRDFFLHFDILVMVGIFLVVLGFLFTMELSLFSLLFFAVGIVTYMFSEYLTHRFLFHIKSPKNPFLLNLIKRLHYDHHKKPNDLKLLFLPIWYSAPNLFVLCLLFYFLTGSMSFTLAFTTGILFMFFVYEWKHYVAHRPMKPKTRFGRWLKKTHILHHYKNENYWYGVSTPFVDVLFGTYKEGSDVEMSETAKDLEKRA
;
A
#
# COMPACT_ATOMS: atom_id res chain seq x y z
N MET A 1 -2.59 -13.23 -22.09
CA MET A 1 -1.21 -13.34 -21.55
C MET A 1 -1.08 -14.70 -20.86
N LYS A 2 0.04 -15.40 -21.02
CA LYS A 2 0.28 -16.64 -20.26
C LYS A 2 0.34 -16.31 -18.76
N GLU A 3 -0.34 -17.08 -17.92
CA GLU A 3 -0.44 -16.89 -16.47
C GLU A 3 0.93 -16.70 -15.80
N ASN A 4 1.93 -17.48 -16.23
CA ASN A 4 3.33 -17.37 -15.76
C ASN A 4 3.94 -15.96 -15.96
N ARG A 5 3.52 -15.21 -16.99
CA ARG A 5 4.03 -13.85 -17.22
C ARG A 5 3.53 -12.89 -16.15
N LEU A 6 2.31 -13.04 -15.64
CA LEU A 6 1.75 -12.17 -14.60
C LEU A 6 2.52 -12.32 -13.28
N TYR A 7 2.74 -13.55 -12.83
CA TYR A 7 3.52 -13.79 -11.63
C TYR A 7 4.96 -13.27 -11.77
N ARG A 8 5.56 -13.46 -12.94
CA ARG A 8 6.90 -12.94 -13.23
C ARG A 8 6.96 -11.40 -13.19
N ASP A 9 5.95 -10.73 -13.74
CA ASP A 9 5.86 -9.26 -13.72
C ASP A 9 5.81 -8.69 -12.29
N PHE A 10 5.31 -9.45 -11.30
CA PHE A 10 5.33 -9.04 -9.89
C PHE A 10 6.64 -9.44 -9.20
N PHE A 11 6.96 -10.74 -9.18
CA PHE A 11 8.06 -11.27 -8.36
C PHE A 11 9.45 -10.89 -8.87
N LEU A 12 9.59 -10.53 -10.15
CA LEU A 12 10.85 -10.04 -10.70
C LEU A 12 10.87 -8.52 -10.92
N HIS A 13 9.86 -7.79 -10.43
CA HIS A 13 9.89 -6.34 -10.48
C HIS A 13 11.00 -5.81 -9.56
N PHE A 14 11.78 -4.85 -10.05
CA PHE A 14 12.98 -4.36 -9.35
C PHE A 14 12.67 -3.87 -7.93
N ASP A 15 11.67 -3.01 -7.76
CA ASP A 15 11.32 -2.47 -6.43
C ASP A 15 10.91 -3.59 -5.46
N ILE A 16 10.17 -4.60 -5.95
CA ILE A 16 9.74 -5.75 -5.15
C ILE A 16 10.94 -6.60 -4.73
N LEU A 17 11.87 -6.89 -5.65
CA LEU A 17 13.08 -7.66 -5.35
C LEU A 17 13.95 -6.99 -4.28
N VAL A 18 14.16 -5.67 -4.39
CA VAL A 18 14.96 -4.95 -3.39
C VAL A 18 14.25 -4.95 -2.04
N MET A 19 12.94 -4.70 -2.01
CA MET A 19 12.16 -4.76 -0.76
C MET A 19 12.18 -6.15 -0.14
N VAL A 20 12.12 -7.22 -0.93
CA VAL A 20 12.27 -8.61 -0.45
C VAL A 20 13.66 -8.81 0.14
N GLY A 21 14.72 -8.28 -0.50
CA GLY A 21 16.07 -8.31 0.07
C GLY A 21 16.15 -7.64 1.44
N ILE A 22 15.59 -6.44 1.58
CA ILE A 22 15.51 -5.72 2.87
C ILE A 22 14.75 -6.56 3.90
N PHE A 23 13.61 -7.14 3.53
CA PHE A 23 12.81 -7.98 4.41
C PHE A 23 13.57 -9.21 4.90
N LEU A 24 14.28 -9.91 4.02
CA LEU A 24 15.09 -11.07 4.39
C LEU A 24 16.25 -10.69 5.32
N VAL A 25 16.88 -9.54 5.10
CA VAL A 25 17.93 -9.03 6.00
C VAL A 25 17.36 -8.72 7.39
N VAL A 26 16.26 -7.96 7.47
CA VAL A 26 15.58 -7.64 8.74
C VAL A 26 15.15 -8.92 9.47
N LEU A 27 14.56 -9.86 8.74
CA LEU A 27 14.11 -11.14 9.28
C LEU A 27 15.30 -11.98 9.79
N GLY A 28 16.41 -12.00 9.04
CA GLY A 28 17.66 -12.63 9.46
C GLY A 28 18.18 -12.06 10.78
N PHE A 29 18.25 -10.73 10.91
CA PHE A 29 18.62 -10.10 12.17
C PHE A 29 17.63 -10.40 13.30
N LEU A 30 16.33 -10.38 13.05
CA LEU A 30 15.31 -10.71 14.06
C LEU A 30 15.51 -12.11 14.63
N PHE A 31 15.85 -13.11 13.80
CA PHE A 31 16.10 -14.48 14.25
C PHE A 31 17.42 -14.65 15.03
N THR A 32 18.33 -13.67 14.99
CA THR A 32 19.51 -13.64 15.88
C THR A 32 19.20 -13.05 17.27
N MET A 33 18.02 -12.44 17.45
CA MET A 33 17.56 -11.88 18.72
C MET A 33 16.77 -12.92 19.53
N GLU A 34 16.64 -12.70 20.84
CA GLU A 34 15.72 -13.46 21.66
C GLU A 34 14.27 -13.11 21.30
N LEU A 35 13.54 -14.11 20.77
CA LEU A 35 12.13 -13.97 20.44
C LEU A 35 11.26 -14.18 21.67
N SER A 36 10.33 -13.27 21.88
CA SER A 36 9.35 -13.33 22.97
C SER A 36 7.93 -13.14 22.45
N LEU A 37 6.93 -13.34 23.32
CA LEU A 37 5.55 -12.99 22.99
C LEU A 37 5.40 -11.49 22.63
N PHE A 38 6.24 -10.62 23.19
CA PHE A 38 6.26 -9.21 22.81
C PHE A 38 6.75 -8.99 21.38
N SER A 39 7.64 -9.85 20.85
CA SER A 39 8.02 -9.80 19.44
C SER A 39 6.82 -10.05 18.52
N LEU A 40 5.94 -10.98 18.87
CA LEU A 40 4.69 -11.21 18.12
C LEU A 40 3.73 -10.03 18.23
N LEU A 41 3.62 -9.44 19.43
CA LEU A 41 2.82 -8.24 19.64
C LEU A 41 3.31 -7.08 18.76
N PHE A 42 4.62 -6.79 18.77
CA PHE A 42 5.17 -5.68 17.99
C PHE A 42 5.15 -5.93 16.48
N PHE A 43 5.26 -7.19 16.04
CA PHE A 43 4.95 -7.57 14.67
C PHE A 43 3.51 -7.21 14.30
N ALA A 44 2.52 -7.54 15.14
CA ALA A 44 1.13 -7.17 14.90
C ALA A 44 0.91 -5.65 14.93
N VAL A 45 1.59 -4.93 15.82
CA VAL A 45 1.59 -3.46 15.85
C VAL A 45 2.13 -2.89 14.53
N GLY A 46 3.23 -3.44 14.01
CA GLY A 46 3.79 -3.04 12.71
C GLY A 46 2.81 -3.22 11.55
N ILE A 47 2.08 -4.34 11.52
CA ILE A 47 1.01 -4.58 10.55
C ILE A 47 -0.07 -3.49 10.62
N VAL A 48 -0.58 -3.21 11.82
CA VAL A 48 -1.63 -2.20 12.02
C VAL A 48 -1.11 -0.81 11.67
N THR A 49 0.10 -0.45 12.10
CA THR A 49 0.72 0.83 11.76
C THR A 49 0.83 1.03 10.26
N TYR A 50 1.23 0.00 9.51
CA TYR A 50 1.26 0.09 8.05
C TYR A 50 -0.13 0.30 7.46
N MET A 51 -1.18 -0.40 7.93
CA MET A 51 -2.55 -0.18 7.44
C MET A 51 -3.00 1.29 7.60
N PHE A 52 -2.69 1.91 8.74
CA PHE A 52 -2.98 3.33 8.96
C PHE A 52 -2.09 4.22 8.09
N SER A 53 -0.79 3.93 7.97
CA SER A 53 0.12 4.69 7.09
C SER A 53 -0.35 4.65 5.64
N GLU A 54 -0.71 3.48 5.12
CA GLU A 54 -1.27 3.29 3.79
C GLU A 54 -2.51 4.18 3.61
N TYR A 55 -3.48 4.08 4.52
CA TYR A 55 -4.72 4.86 4.45
C TYR A 55 -4.45 6.37 4.45
N LEU A 56 -3.63 6.84 5.39
CA LEU A 56 -3.34 8.27 5.54
C LEU A 56 -2.57 8.80 4.32
N THR A 57 -1.56 8.08 3.86
CA THR A 57 -0.82 8.43 2.63
C THR A 57 -1.77 8.44 1.43
N HIS A 58 -2.57 7.41 1.25
CA HIS A 58 -3.45 7.32 0.10
C HIS A 58 -4.48 8.45 0.11
N ARG A 59 -5.17 8.67 1.23
CA ARG A 59 -6.21 9.69 1.35
C ARG A 59 -5.68 11.13 1.35
N PHE A 60 -4.63 11.41 2.11
CA PHE A 60 -4.20 12.79 2.40
C PHE A 60 -2.95 13.23 1.67
N LEU A 61 -2.20 12.32 1.01
CA LEU A 61 -1.06 12.69 0.17
C LEU A 61 -1.34 12.37 -1.30
N PHE A 62 -1.73 11.14 -1.62
CA PHE A 62 -1.93 10.72 -3.01
C PHE A 62 -3.21 11.29 -3.62
N HIS A 63 -4.20 11.63 -2.80
CA HIS A 63 -5.45 12.27 -3.18
C HIS A 63 -5.56 13.74 -2.78
N ILE A 64 -4.43 14.44 -2.56
CA ILE A 64 -4.48 15.90 -2.44
C ILE A 64 -5.09 16.53 -3.69
N LYS A 65 -5.63 17.73 -3.56
CA LYS A 65 -6.04 18.56 -4.71
C LYS A 65 -4.83 18.91 -5.57
N SER A 66 -5.05 19.10 -6.87
CA SER A 66 -3.98 19.34 -7.84
C SER A 66 -3.06 20.49 -7.39
N PRO A 67 -1.79 20.22 -7.03
CA PRO A 67 -0.91 21.24 -6.52
C PRO A 67 -0.54 22.26 -7.60
N LYS A 68 -0.52 23.55 -7.25
CA LYS A 68 -0.07 24.62 -8.17
C LYS A 68 1.44 24.58 -8.44
N ASN A 69 2.22 24.03 -7.50
CA ASN A 69 3.67 23.91 -7.65
C ASN A 69 3.98 22.76 -8.65
N PRO A 70 4.69 23.03 -9.77
CA PRO A 70 4.93 22.02 -10.80
C PRO A 70 5.74 20.81 -10.33
N PHE A 71 6.70 21.02 -9.42
CA PHE A 71 7.51 19.94 -8.86
C PHE A 71 6.64 18.99 -8.03
N LEU A 72 5.82 19.54 -7.13
CA LEU A 72 4.91 18.74 -6.31
C LEU A 72 3.85 18.03 -7.15
N LEU A 73 3.31 18.71 -8.19
CA LEU A 73 2.39 18.08 -9.13
C LEU A 73 3.03 16.88 -9.84
N ASN A 74 4.24 17.04 -10.38
CA ASN A 74 4.97 15.94 -11.03
C ASN A 74 5.25 14.77 -10.08
N LEU A 75 5.58 15.08 -8.82
CA LEU A 75 5.79 14.07 -7.78
C LEU A 75 4.51 13.27 -7.52
N ILE A 76 3.38 13.93 -7.27
CA ILE A 76 2.10 13.26 -7.01
C ILE A 76 1.57 12.53 -8.24
N LYS A 77 1.84 13.04 -9.45
CA LYS A 77 1.53 12.33 -10.70
C LYS A 77 2.26 11.00 -10.79
N ARG A 78 3.56 11.00 -10.51
CA ARG A 78 4.38 9.79 -10.49
C ARG A 78 3.94 8.80 -9.42
N LEU A 79 3.51 9.30 -8.25
CA LEU A 79 3.10 8.48 -7.12
C LEU A 79 1.68 7.91 -7.26
N HIS A 80 0.74 8.64 -7.86
CA HIS A 80 -0.67 8.19 -7.89
C HIS A 80 -1.56 8.70 -9.02
N TYR A 81 -1.49 9.98 -9.44
CA TYR A 81 -2.48 10.48 -10.41
C TYR A 81 -2.39 9.76 -11.76
N ASP A 82 -1.18 9.49 -12.25
CA ASP A 82 -1.00 8.80 -13.52
C ASP A 82 -1.48 7.34 -13.41
N HIS A 83 -1.42 6.75 -12.22
CA HIS A 83 -2.00 5.42 -11.96
C HIS A 83 -3.53 5.44 -12.11
N HIS A 84 -4.23 6.46 -11.62
CA HIS A 84 -5.67 6.62 -11.88
C HIS A 84 -6.03 6.76 -13.36
N LYS A 85 -5.16 7.41 -14.16
CA LYS A 85 -5.33 7.55 -15.62
C LYS A 85 -5.03 6.26 -16.36
N LYS A 86 -3.99 5.53 -15.94
CA LYS A 86 -3.46 4.34 -16.60
C LYS A 86 -3.29 3.20 -15.60
N PRO A 87 -4.38 2.66 -15.01
CA PRO A 87 -4.30 1.71 -13.90
C PRO A 87 -3.60 0.40 -14.25
N ASN A 88 -3.60 0.03 -15.53
CA ASN A 88 -2.98 -1.21 -16.02
C ASN A 88 -1.48 -1.07 -16.34
N ASP A 89 -0.91 0.14 -16.30
CA ASP A 89 0.51 0.40 -16.58
C ASP A 89 1.37 -0.06 -15.40
N LEU A 90 2.19 -1.08 -15.64
CA LEU A 90 3.03 -1.72 -14.61
C LEU A 90 4.03 -0.74 -13.98
N LYS A 91 4.50 0.27 -14.73
CA LYS A 91 5.48 1.25 -14.22
C LYS A 91 4.90 2.17 -13.14
N LEU A 92 3.58 2.31 -13.13
CA LEU A 92 2.81 3.18 -12.23
C LEU A 92 2.08 2.40 -11.14
N LEU A 93 2.18 1.06 -11.16
CA LEU A 93 1.42 0.21 -10.27
C LEU A 93 2.09 0.11 -8.90
N PHE A 94 3.38 -0.22 -8.85
CA PHE A 94 4.09 -0.37 -7.58
C PHE A 94 4.53 0.96 -7.02
N LEU A 95 4.57 1.07 -5.69
CA LEU A 95 5.19 2.25 -5.07
C LEU A 95 6.69 2.25 -5.35
N PRO A 96 7.25 3.35 -5.87
CA PRO A 96 8.68 3.41 -6.15
C PRO A 96 9.51 3.24 -4.87
N ILE A 97 10.61 2.50 -4.94
CA ILE A 97 11.43 2.23 -3.75
C ILE A 97 11.96 3.50 -3.08
N TRP A 98 12.30 4.53 -3.87
CA TRP A 98 12.77 5.82 -3.37
C TRP A 98 11.72 6.55 -2.54
N TYR A 99 10.44 6.19 -2.66
CA TYR A 99 9.37 6.66 -1.81
C TYR A 99 9.13 5.71 -0.64
N SER A 100 8.94 4.42 -0.89
CA SER A 100 8.55 3.44 0.13
C SER A 100 9.65 3.25 1.20
N ALA A 101 10.90 3.01 0.80
CA ALA A 101 11.96 2.67 1.74
C ALA A 101 12.25 3.80 2.75
N PRO A 102 12.39 5.09 2.37
CA PRO A 102 12.59 6.16 3.34
C PRO A 102 11.41 6.34 4.30
N ASN A 103 10.17 6.25 3.81
CA ASN A 103 8.98 6.39 4.67
C ASN A 103 8.90 5.26 5.71
N LEU A 104 9.10 4.01 5.28
CA LEU A 104 9.11 2.87 6.20
C LEU A 104 10.27 2.95 7.19
N PHE A 105 11.45 3.39 6.74
CA PHE A 105 12.60 3.60 7.62
C PHE A 105 12.31 4.63 8.72
N VAL A 106 11.66 5.76 8.38
CA VAL A 106 11.24 6.77 9.38
C VAL A 106 10.29 6.18 10.41
N LEU A 107 9.29 5.39 10.00
CA LEU A 107 8.39 4.71 10.95
C LEU A 107 9.14 3.78 11.90
N CYS A 108 10.11 3.02 11.38
CA CYS A 108 10.93 2.11 12.19
C CYS A 108 11.86 2.87 13.15
N LEU A 109 12.42 3.99 12.70
CA LEU A 109 13.28 4.84 13.52
C LEU A 109 12.52 5.51 14.66
N LEU A 110 11.32 6.04 14.38
CA LEU A 110 10.43 6.59 15.41
C LEU A 110 10.07 5.52 16.46
N PHE A 111 9.77 4.30 16.01
CA PHE A 111 9.47 3.19 16.90
C PHE A 111 10.69 2.79 17.75
N TYR A 112 11.89 2.78 17.16
CA TYR A 112 13.13 2.56 17.92
C TYR A 112 13.34 3.63 19.00
N PHE A 113 13.17 4.91 18.67
CA PHE A 113 13.31 5.97 19.68
C PHE A 113 12.25 5.91 20.77
N LEU A 114 11.05 5.41 20.46
CA LEU A 114 9.99 5.23 21.44
C LEU A 114 10.29 4.09 22.43
N THR A 115 10.91 3.00 21.95
CA THR A 115 11.06 1.77 22.75
C THR A 115 12.48 1.51 23.26
N GLY A 116 13.49 2.11 22.64
CA GLY A 116 14.91 1.85 22.89
C GLY A 116 15.36 0.41 22.58
N SER A 117 14.50 -0.42 21.98
CA SER A 117 14.72 -1.86 21.84
C SER A 117 14.88 -2.28 20.37
N MET A 118 16.08 -2.73 20.02
CA MET A 118 16.35 -3.24 18.67
C MET A 118 15.50 -4.48 18.33
N SER A 119 15.33 -5.41 19.28
CA SER A 119 14.52 -6.62 19.06
C SER A 119 13.06 -6.26 18.75
N PHE A 120 12.48 -5.32 19.49
CA PHE A 120 11.10 -4.87 19.23
C PHE A 120 11.00 -4.11 17.91
N THR A 121 11.97 -3.27 17.57
CA THR A 121 12.01 -2.57 16.28
C THR A 121 12.13 -3.54 15.11
N LEU A 122 12.93 -4.61 15.21
CA LEU A 122 13.05 -5.61 14.16
C LEU A 122 11.73 -6.38 13.96
N ALA A 123 11.07 -6.76 15.05
CA ALA A 123 9.73 -7.37 15.00
C ALA A 123 8.69 -6.43 14.36
N PHE A 124 8.65 -5.17 14.79
CA PHE A 124 7.79 -4.13 14.23
C PHE A 124 8.04 -3.89 12.73
N THR A 125 9.31 -3.73 12.35
CA THR A 125 9.75 -3.58 10.95
C THR A 125 9.31 -4.76 10.10
N THR A 126 9.44 -5.99 10.63
CA THR A 126 8.98 -7.21 9.94
C THR A 126 7.47 -7.18 9.69
N GLY A 127 6.69 -6.68 10.65
CA GLY A 127 5.24 -6.49 10.52
C GLY A 127 4.86 -5.46 9.46
N ILE A 128 5.56 -4.31 9.46
CA ILE A 128 5.41 -3.27 8.44
C ILE A 128 5.68 -3.83 7.04
N LEU A 129 6.82 -4.51 6.85
CA LEU A 129 7.24 -5.02 5.55
C LEU A 129 6.31 -6.14 5.06
N PHE A 130 5.86 -7.02 5.97
CA PHE A 130 4.85 -8.02 5.63
C PHE A 130 3.59 -7.37 5.08
N MET A 131 3.07 -6.35 5.76
CA MET A 131 1.85 -5.66 5.33
C MET A 131 2.07 -4.85 4.04
N PHE A 132 3.26 -4.28 3.83
CA PHE A 132 3.68 -3.67 2.57
C PHE A 132 3.59 -4.64 1.39
N PHE A 133 4.06 -5.88 1.51
CA PHE A 133 3.92 -6.85 0.42
C PHE A 133 2.47 -7.26 0.19
N VAL A 134 1.67 -7.34 1.26
CA VAL A 134 0.22 -7.58 1.14
C VAL A 134 -0.45 -6.46 0.34
N TYR A 135 -0.07 -5.21 0.60
CA TYR A 135 -0.51 -4.04 -0.17
C TYR A 135 -0.14 -4.16 -1.64
N GLU A 136 1.15 -4.29 -1.96
CA GLU A 136 1.64 -4.32 -3.35
C GLU A 136 1.00 -5.47 -4.14
N TRP A 137 0.88 -6.65 -3.51
CA TRP A 137 0.25 -7.80 -4.14
C TRP A 137 -1.22 -7.57 -4.44
N LYS A 138 -1.98 -7.03 -3.48
CA LYS A 138 -3.41 -6.78 -3.65
C LYS A 138 -3.66 -5.69 -4.70
N HIS A 139 -2.86 -4.64 -4.68
CA HIS A 139 -2.90 -3.58 -5.68
C HIS A 139 -2.62 -4.11 -7.08
N TYR A 140 -1.59 -4.95 -7.22
CA TYR A 140 -1.27 -5.64 -8.48
C TYR A 140 -2.43 -6.52 -8.95
N VAL A 141 -2.94 -7.40 -8.08
CA VAL A 141 -4.04 -8.30 -8.43
C VAL A 141 -5.32 -7.52 -8.83
N ALA A 142 -5.56 -6.35 -8.23
CA ALA A 142 -6.71 -5.53 -8.56
C ALA A 142 -6.68 -5.08 -10.03
N HIS A 143 -5.54 -4.61 -10.52
CA HIS A 143 -5.39 -4.02 -11.85
C HIS A 143 -4.88 -4.95 -12.94
N ARG A 144 -4.52 -6.18 -12.59
CA ARG A 144 -4.09 -7.19 -13.56
C ARG A 144 -5.24 -8.14 -13.87
N PRO A 145 -5.23 -8.84 -15.03
CA PRO A 145 -6.24 -9.83 -15.39
C PRO A 145 -6.09 -11.13 -14.57
N MET A 146 -6.06 -10.97 -13.24
CA MET A 146 -6.01 -12.02 -12.23
C MET A 146 -7.35 -12.05 -11.50
N LYS A 147 -7.87 -13.25 -11.29
CA LYS A 147 -9.12 -13.46 -10.55
C LYS A 147 -8.81 -14.17 -9.23
N PRO A 148 -8.98 -13.49 -8.08
CA PRO A 148 -8.83 -14.14 -6.79
C PRO A 148 -9.76 -15.35 -6.64
N LYS A 149 -9.22 -16.47 -6.13
CA LYS A 149 -9.98 -17.72 -5.94
C LYS A 149 -10.97 -17.64 -4.78
N THR A 150 -10.64 -16.88 -3.73
CA THR A 150 -11.47 -16.75 -2.52
C THR A 150 -12.51 -15.62 -2.66
N ARG A 151 -13.64 -15.73 -1.94
CA ARG A 151 -14.66 -14.66 -1.87
C ARG A 151 -14.07 -13.37 -1.31
N PHE A 152 -13.30 -13.50 -0.23
CA PHE A 152 -12.60 -12.38 0.41
C PHE A 152 -11.66 -11.66 -0.56
N GLY A 153 -10.83 -12.40 -1.32
CA GLY A 153 -9.93 -11.79 -2.30
C GLY A 153 -10.67 -11.07 -3.44
N ARG A 154 -11.80 -11.63 -3.90
CA ARG A 154 -12.64 -10.95 -4.91
C ARG A 154 -13.28 -9.68 -4.36
N TRP A 155 -13.71 -9.69 -3.10
CA TRP A 155 -14.25 -8.53 -2.43
C TRP A 155 -13.20 -7.43 -2.28
N LEU A 156 -11.98 -7.74 -1.83
CA LEU A 156 -10.88 -6.77 -1.76
C LEU A 156 -10.50 -6.20 -3.14
N LYS A 157 -10.46 -7.04 -4.17
CA LYS A 157 -10.28 -6.54 -5.55
C LYS A 157 -11.40 -5.58 -5.93
N LYS A 158 -12.66 -5.89 -5.60
CA LYS A 158 -13.80 -5.04 -5.90
C LYS A 158 -13.72 -3.68 -5.21
N THR A 159 -13.32 -3.61 -3.94
CA THR A 159 -13.22 -2.32 -3.22
C THR A 159 -12.24 -1.37 -3.88
N HIS A 160 -11.05 -1.87 -4.26
CA HIS A 160 -10.06 -1.05 -4.97
C HIS A 160 -10.51 -0.64 -6.38
N ILE A 161 -11.23 -1.52 -7.08
CA ILE A 161 -11.82 -1.17 -8.38
C ILE A 161 -12.91 -0.11 -8.23
N LEU A 162 -13.73 -0.14 -7.18
CA LEU A 162 -14.70 0.92 -6.91
C LEU A 162 -14.00 2.26 -6.67
N HIS A 163 -12.89 2.27 -5.94
CA HIS A 163 -12.07 3.47 -5.75
C HIS A 163 -11.63 4.12 -7.08
N HIS A 164 -11.11 3.33 -8.02
CA HIS A 164 -10.63 3.84 -9.31
C HIS A 164 -11.73 4.22 -10.31
N TYR A 165 -12.85 3.50 -10.30
CA TYR A 165 -13.83 3.57 -11.39
C TYR A 165 -15.18 4.14 -10.97
N LYS A 166 -15.49 4.13 -9.67
CA LYS A 166 -16.74 4.66 -9.12
C LYS A 166 -16.50 6.00 -8.45
N ASN A 167 -15.68 6.05 -7.40
CA ASN A 167 -15.44 7.29 -6.66
C ASN A 167 -14.15 7.24 -5.85
N GLU A 168 -13.23 8.14 -6.14
CA GLU A 168 -11.90 8.25 -5.54
C GLU A 168 -11.90 8.80 -4.09
N ASN A 169 -13.07 9.17 -3.56
CA ASN A 169 -13.23 9.67 -2.20
C ASN A 169 -13.55 8.58 -1.17
N TYR A 170 -13.58 7.32 -1.60
CA TYR A 170 -13.95 6.15 -0.80
C TYR A 170 -13.00 4.98 -1.06
N TRP A 171 -12.99 4.00 -0.16
CA TRP A 171 -12.19 2.77 -0.25
C TRP A 171 -10.68 3.01 -0.46
N TYR A 172 -10.08 3.83 0.41
CA TYR A 172 -8.64 4.14 0.39
C TYR A 172 -7.76 2.98 0.85
N GLY A 173 -8.28 2.07 1.66
CA GLY A 173 -7.57 0.86 2.09
C GLY A 173 -7.50 -0.15 0.95
N VAL A 174 -6.35 -0.23 0.28
CA VAL A 174 -6.04 -1.18 -0.79
C VAL A 174 -5.79 -2.56 -0.20
N SER A 175 -5.05 -2.62 0.91
CA SER A 175 -4.79 -3.86 1.63
C SER A 175 -6.05 -4.44 2.25
N THR A 176 -6.79 -3.60 2.96
CA THR A 176 -7.97 -3.97 3.72
C THR A 176 -8.80 -2.71 3.97
N PRO A 177 -10.13 -2.78 3.92
CA PRO A 177 -10.99 -1.65 4.24
C PRO A 177 -11.11 -1.40 5.75
N PHE A 178 -10.30 -2.06 6.58
CA PHE A 178 -10.33 -1.88 8.04
C PHE A 178 -10.28 -0.39 8.44
N VAL A 179 -9.32 0.36 7.91
CA VAL A 179 -9.19 1.79 8.23
C VAL A 179 -10.30 2.62 7.57
N ASP A 180 -10.78 2.21 6.40
CA ASP A 180 -11.95 2.86 5.78
C ASP A 180 -13.21 2.74 6.66
N VAL A 181 -13.43 1.59 7.29
CA VAL A 181 -14.56 1.40 8.21
C VAL A 181 -14.43 2.32 9.42
N LEU A 182 -13.23 2.43 10.01
CA LEU A 182 -12.98 3.29 11.16
C LEU A 182 -13.20 4.79 10.84
N PHE A 183 -12.83 5.23 9.64
CA PHE A 183 -12.93 6.63 9.22
C PHE A 183 -14.16 6.94 8.36
N GLY A 184 -15.09 5.99 8.21
CA GLY A 184 -16.36 6.17 7.50
C GLY A 184 -16.25 6.29 5.97
N THR A 185 -15.12 5.90 5.38
CA THR A 185 -14.87 5.90 3.92
C THR A 185 -15.12 4.55 3.26
N TYR A 186 -15.60 3.55 4.00
CA TYR A 186 -16.13 2.31 3.44
C TYR A 186 -17.64 2.45 3.23
N LYS A 187 -18.09 2.23 1.99
CA LYS A 187 -19.51 2.26 1.61
C LYS A 187 -19.86 1.08 0.72
N GLU A 188 -21.16 0.75 0.65
CA GLU A 188 -21.64 -0.11 -0.42
C GLU A 188 -21.57 0.64 -1.75
N GLY A 189 -21.15 -0.05 -2.83
CA GLY A 189 -20.93 0.61 -4.11
C GLY A 189 -22.21 1.18 -4.76
N SER A 190 -23.39 0.70 -4.36
CA SER A 190 -24.70 1.22 -4.76
C SER A 190 -25.00 2.60 -4.17
N ASP A 191 -24.47 2.88 -2.99
CA ASP A 191 -24.84 4.06 -2.19
C ASP A 191 -23.95 5.27 -2.51
N VAL A 192 -22.97 5.08 -3.39
CA VAL A 192 -21.98 6.09 -3.76
C VAL A 192 -22.27 6.54 -5.18
N GLU A 193 -22.21 7.84 -5.43
CA GLU A 193 -22.34 8.40 -6.77
C GLU A 193 -21.07 8.22 -7.60
N MET A 194 -21.23 8.19 -8.92
CA MET A 194 -20.07 8.15 -9.82
C MET A 194 -19.36 9.51 -9.84
N SER A 195 -18.06 9.54 -9.57
CA SER A 195 -17.25 10.76 -9.64
C SER A 195 -16.73 10.99 -11.05
N GLU A 196 -16.78 12.24 -11.49
CA GLU A 196 -16.22 12.67 -12.78
C GLU A 196 -14.67 12.65 -12.79
N THR A 197 -14.04 12.66 -11.61
CA THR A 197 -12.59 12.78 -11.48
C THR A 197 -11.89 11.49 -11.07
N ALA A 198 -12.64 10.39 -10.88
CA ALA A 198 -12.08 9.11 -10.43
C ALA A 198 -10.95 8.59 -11.32
N LYS A 199 -10.96 8.92 -12.62
CA LYS A 199 -9.94 8.53 -13.60
C LYS A 199 -8.95 9.65 -13.94
N ASP A 200 -9.16 10.86 -13.43
CA ASP A 200 -8.34 12.04 -13.72
C ASP A 200 -8.31 12.98 -12.50
N LEU A 201 -7.46 12.62 -11.54
CA LEU A 201 -7.35 13.32 -10.26
C LEU A 201 -6.86 14.77 -10.40
N GLU A 202 -6.22 15.12 -11.52
CA GLU A 202 -5.78 16.51 -11.77
C GLU A 202 -6.96 17.48 -11.91
N LYS A 203 -8.16 16.96 -12.23
CA LYS A 203 -9.40 17.75 -12.31
C LYS A 203 -10.09 17.95 -10.97
N ARG A 204 -9.55 17.41 -9.87
CA ARG A 204 -10.10 17.64 -8.53
C ARG A 204 -9.83 19.07 -8.09
N ALA A 205 -10.91 19.85 -7.95
CA ALA A 205 -10.91 21.22 -7.47
C ALA A 205 -10.77 21.29 -5.94
#